data_AF-H3SNR3-F1
#
_entry.id   AF-H3SNR3-F1
#
_cell.length_a   1.000
_cell.length_b   1.000
_cell.length_c   1.000
_cell.angle_alpha   90.00
_cell.angle_beta   90.00
_cell.angle_gamma   90.00
#
_symmetry.space_group_name_H-M   'P 1'
#
loop_
_entity.id
_entity.type
_entity.pdbx_description
1 polymer ?
#
loop_
_entity_poly.entity_id
_entity_poly.type
_entity_poly.pdbx_seq_one_letter_code
_entity_poly.pdbx_strand_id
1 'polypeptide(L)' 'METKISQTSISKLEFMELINKAREGDQNAMMEIIKLYESEMIYLSRYIKMPKEDALQAMILGLIELIKRGEIND' A
#
# COMPACT_ATOMS: atom_id res chain seq x y z
N MET A 1 -19.75 -19.98 -3.15
CA MET A 1 -19.97 -18.58 -3.60
C MET A 1 -18.61 -17.90 -3.52
N GLU A 2 -17.98 -17.70 -4.67
CA GLU A 2 -16.68 -17.00 -4.75
C GLU A 2 -16.96 -15.50 -4.71
N THR A 3 -16.79 -14.90 -3.53
CA THR A 3 -16.90 -13.46 -3.36
C THR A 3 -15.71 -12.83 -4.09
N LYS A 4 -15.94 -12.35 -5.31
CA LYS A 4 -15.05 -11.43 -6.02
C LYS A 4 -14.86 -10.22 -5.11
N ILE A 5 -13.71 -10.15 -4.44
CA ILE A 5 -13.27 -8.93 -3.76
C ILE A 5 -13.09 -7.92 -4.89
N SER A 6 -14.05 -7.01 -5.01
CA SER A 6 -14.02 -5.88 -5.92
C SER A 6 -12.88 -4.98 -5.47
N GLN A 7 -11.64 -5.28 -5.88
CA GLN A 7 -10.55 -4.33 -5.83
C GLN A 7 -11.04 -3.06 -6.54
N THR A 8 -11.16 -1.97 -5.79
CA THR A 8 -11.49 -0.65 -6.30
C THR A 8 -10.58 -0.39 -7.50
N SER A 9 -11.12 -0.41 -8.72
CA SER A 9 -10.32 -0.31 -9.94
C SER A 9 -9.92 1.14 -10.16
N ILE A 10 -8.95 1.62 -9.38
CA ILE A 10 -8.30 2.90 -9.66
C ILE A 10 -7.58 2.78 -11.00
N SER A 11 -7.72 3.80 -11.85
CA SER A 11 -6.99 3.84 -13.11
C SER A 11 -5.49 4.05 -12.86
N LYS A 12 -4.66 3.68 -13.84
CA LYS A 12 -3.22 3.93 -13.77
C LYS A 12 -2.92 5.42 -13.58
N LEU A 13 -3.68 6.31 -14.23
CA LEU A 13 -3.46 7.75 -14.14
C LEU A 13 -3.73 8.27 -12.73
N GLU A 14 -4.89 7.92 -12.16
CA GLU A 14 -5.25 8.29 -10.79
C GLU A 14 -4.26 7.74 -9.76
N PHE A 15 -3.78 6.51 -9.96
CA PHE A 15 -2.74 5.94 -9.11
C PHE A 15 -1.44 6.73 -9.18
N MET A 16 -0.98 7.10 -10.38
CA MET A 16 0.23 7.92 -10.54
C MET A 16 0.08 9.31 -9.89
N GLU A 17 -1.10 9.92 -9.97
CA GLU A 17 -1.39 11.19 -9.28
C GLU A 17 -1.33 11.04 -7.76
N LEU A 18 -1.88 9.96 -7.19
CA LEU A 18 -1.78 9.68 -5.77
C LEU A 18 -0.33 9.53 -5.31
N ILE A 19 0.49 8.82 -6.09
CA ILE A 19 1.91 8.62 -5.80
C ILE A 19 2.65 9.95 -5.76
N ASN A 20 2.39 10.84 -6.73
CA ASN A 20 3.01 12.16 -6.78
C ASN A 20 2.60 13.02 -5.57
N LYS A 21 1.31 13.10 -5.26
CA LYS A 21 0.81 13.83 -4.07
C LYS A 21 1.43 13.31 -2.78
N ALA A 22 1.49 11.99 -2.62
CA ALA A 22 2.08 11.35 -1.45
C ALA A 22 3.58 11.65 -1.31
N ARG A 23 4.32 11.74 -2.41
CA ARG A 23 5.74 12.16 -2.43
C ARG A 23 5.92 13.63 -2.05
N GLU A 24 4.99 14.50 -2.43
CA GLU A 24 4.97 15.92 -2.06
C GLU A 24 4.56 16.16 -0.59
N GLY A 25 4.22 15.10 0.14
CA GLY A 25 3.89 15.15 1.57
C GLY A 25 2.40 15.14 1.88
N ASP A 26 1.53 14.91 0.89
CA ASP A 26 0.10 14.74 1.11
C ASP A 26 -0.18 13.44 1.90
N GLN A 27 -0.53 13.60 3.17
CA GLN A 27 -0.83 12.50 4.07
C GLN A 27 -2.10 11.75 3.68
N ASN A 28 -3.09 12.43 3.08
CA ASN A 28 -4.32 11.78 2.65
C ASN A 28 -4.04 10.88 1.44
N ALA A 29 -3.24 11.36 0.48
CA ALA A 29 -2.82 10.56 -0.66
C ALA A 29 -2.03 9.32 -0.23
N MET A 30 -1.10 9.47 0.73
CA MET A 30 -0.37 8.32 1.30
C MET A 30 -1.33 7.32 1.97
N MET A 31 -2.33 7.82 2.69
CA MET A 31 -3.31 6.97 3.36
C MET A 31 -4.25 6.24 2.40
N GLU A 32 -4.63 6.88 1.30
CA GLU A 32 -5.37 6.21 0.23
C GLU A 32 -4.54 5.09 -0.40
N ILE A 33 -3.25 5.32 -0.66
CA ILE A 33 -2.35 4.27 -1.16
C ILE A 33 -2.27 3.10 -0.17
N ILE A 34 -2.12 3.36 1.13
CA ILE A 34 -2.09 2.29 2.16
C ILE A 34 -3.40 1.49 2.16
N LYS A 35 -4.55 2.17 2.11
CA LYS A 35 -5.87 1.51 2.08
C LYS A 35 -6.07 0.63 0.85
N LEU A 36 -5.54 1.03 -0.31
CA LEU A 36 -5.60 0.22 -1.53
C LEU A 36 -4.93 -1.16 -1.37
N TYR A 37 -3.93 -1.28 -0.50
CA TYR A 37 -3.19 -2.53 -0.24
C TYR A 37 -3.50 -3.15 1.13
N GLU A 38 -4.37 -2.56 1.94
CA GLU A 38 -4.58 -2.98 3.32
C GLU A 38 -5.05 -4.44 3.41
N SER A 39 -5.97 -4.85 2.52
CA SER A 39 -6.52 -6.20 2.53
C SER A 39 -5.46 -7.25 2.18
N GLU A 40 -4.59 -6.93 1.23
CA GLU A 40 -3.46 -7.73 0.78
C GLU A 40 -2.38 -7.78 1.85
N MET A 41 -2.05 -6.67 2.51
CA MET A 41 -1.13 -6.64 3.63
C MET A 41 -1.64 -7.49 4.80
N ILE A 42 -2.93 -7.42 5.14
CA ILE A 42 -3.52 -8.28 6.17
C ILE A 42 -3.39 -9.77 5.78
N TYR A 43 -3.60 -10.11 4.51
CA TYR A 43 -3.41 -11.47 4.03
C TYR A 43 -1.94 -11.91 4.12
N LEU A 44 -1.01 -11.09 3.62
CA LEU A 44 0.43 -11.37 3.58
C LEU A 44 1.05 -11.45 4.98
N SER A 45 0.53 -10.70 5.95
CA SER A 45 1.00 -10.72 7.35
C SER A 45 1.02 -12.12 7.96
N ARG A 46 0.15 -13.02 7.50
CA ARG A 46 0.03 -14.42 7.98
C ARG A 46 1.25 -15.28 7.64
N TYR A 47 2.05 -14.85 6.67
CA TYR A 47 3.23 -15.58 6.19
C TYR A 47 4.54 -15.05 6.76
N ILE A 48 4.49 -13.93 7.49
CA ILE A 48 5.66 -13.31 8.12
C ILE A 48 5.81 -13.90 9.53
N LYS A 49 7.01 -14.35 9.89
CA LYS A 49 7.31 -14.94 11.22
C LYS A 49 7.44 -13.85 12.30
N MET A 50 6.40 -13.05 12.47
CA MET A 50 6.26 -11.96 13.43
C MET A 50 4.81 -11.89 13.92
N PRO A 51 4.52 -11.20 15.04
CA PRO A 51 3.15 -10.84 15.38
C PRO A 51 2.46 -10.12 14.22
N LYS A 52 1.18 -10.42 14.02
CA LYS A 52 0.39 -9.89 12.88
C LYS A 52 0.47 -8.36 12.77
N GLU A 53 0.37 -7.67 13.90
CA GLU A 53 0.41 -6.21 13.96
C GLU A 53 1.79 -5.67 13.57
N ASP A 54 2.87 -6.26 14.09
CA ASP A 54 4.24 -5.89 13.74
C ASP A 54 4.52 -6.12 12.25
N ALA A 55 4.06 -7.25 11.71
CA ALA A 55 4.18 -7.56 10.28
C ALA A 55 3.45 -6.53 9.41
N LEU A 56 2.23 -6.15 9.82
CA LEU A 56 1.44 -5.13 9.13
C LEU A 56 2.14 -3.76 9.15
N GLN A 57 2.63 -3.34 10.32
CA GLN A 57 3.36 -2.08 10.45
C GLN A 57 4.66 -2.06 9.65
N ALA A 58 5.39 -3.18 9.61
CA ALA A 58 6.59 -3.30 8.79
C ALA A 58 6.30 -3.15 7.28
N MET A 59 5.20 -3.74 6.79
CA MET A 59 4.79 -3.58 5.39
C MET A 59 4.34 -2.14 5.08
N ILE A 60 3.57 -1.51 5.99
CA ILE A 60 3.17 -0.10 5.83
C ILE A 60 4.40 0.80 5.78
N LEU A 61 5.36 0.59 6.69
CA LEU A 61 6.61 1.34 6.70
C LEU A 61 7.38 1.17 5.39
N GLY A 62 7.58 -0.07 4.94
CA GLY A 62 8.26 -0.36 3.69
C GLY A 62 7.57 0.26 2.47
N LEU A 63 6.23 0.26 2.43
CA LEU A 63 5.47 0.94 1.37
C LEU A 63 5.69 2.45 1.40
N ILE A 64 5.61 3.10 2.57
CA ILE A 64 5.87 4.54 2.72
C ILE A 64 7.28 4.89 2.23
N GLU A 65 8.28 4.09 2.60
CA GLU A 65 9.66 4.28 2.17
C GLU A 65 9.83 4.12 0.67
N LEU A 66 9.20 3.09 0.07
CA LEU A 66 9.20 2.85 -1.37
C LEU A 66 8.62 4.05 -2.13
N ILE A 67 7.47 4.56 -1.67
CA ILE A 67 6.82 5.71 -2.31
C ILE A 67 7.70 6.96 -2.19
N LYS A 68 8.28 7.23 -1.01
CA LYS A 68 9.12 8.42 -0.79
C LYS A 68 10.46 8.39 -1.52
N ARG A 69 11.12 7.24 -1.56
CA ARG A 69 12.46 7.11 -2.18
C ARG A 69 12.39 6.97 -3.70
N GLY A 70 11.27 6.48 -4.23
CA GLY A 70 11.08 6.28 -5.67
C GLY A 70 11.99 5.22 -6.29
N GLU A 71 12.75 4.47 -5.49
CA GLU A 71 13.61 3.38 -5.93
C GLU A 71 12.77 2.14 -6.22
N ILE A 72 12.29 2.05 -7.47
CA ILE A 72 12.21 0.74 -8.13
C ILE A 72 13.63 0.54 -8.66
N ASN A 73 14.40 -0.38 -8.07
CA ASN A 73 15.67 -0.78 -8.66
C ASN A 73 15.35 -1.41 -10.03
N ASP A 74 15.63 -0.67 -11.11
CA ASP A 74 15.68 -1.18 -12.49
C ASP A 74 16.82 -2.20 -12.66
#